data_AF-A0A1B9J2B7-F1
#
_entry.id   AF-A0A1B9J2B7-F1
#
_cell.length_a   1.000
_cell.length_b   1.000
_cell.length_c   1.000
_cell.angle_alpha   90.00
_cell.angle_beta   90.00
_cell.angle_gamma   90.00
#
_symmetry.space_group_name_H-M   'P 1'
#
loop_
_entity.id
_entity.type
_entity.pdbx_description
1 polymer ?
#
loop_
_entity_poly.entity_id
_entity_poly.type
_entity_poly.pdbx_seq_one_letter_code
_entity_poly.pdbx_strand_id
1 'polypeptide(L)'
;MPSITSDSDLEKHYRSYIDAINTITSLPSSVLNPYLGENNINHNDRGLSSEQYHQLIIPKSVFKVEDVVASVEDKRVASRLEIVLGDGRGRVVKEHVFYLYDEDWRIVRVWSMVEGL
;
A
#
# COMPACT_ATOMS: atom_id res chain seq x y z
N MET A 1 3.86 18.55 -0.12
CA MET A 1 4.20 17.18 -0.55
C MET A 1 5.45 16.74 0.20
N PRO A 2 5.62 15.45 0.53
CA PRO A 2 6.81 14.99 1.25
C PRO A 2 8.07 15.23 0.41
N SER A 3 9.14 15.69 1.05
CA SER A 3 10.45 15.84 0.42
C SER A 3 11.18 14.51 0.49
N ILE A 4 10.95 13.62 -0.48
CA ILE A 4 11.60 12.31 -0.55
C ILE A 4 12.85 12.44 -1.42
N THR A 5 14.02 12.29 -0.80
CA THR A 5 15.32 12.48 -1.46
C THR A 5 16.27 11.29 -1.31
N SER A 6 15.87 10.31 -0.50
CA SER A 6 16.66 9.11 -0.21
C SER A 6 15.77 7.88 -0.03
N ASP A 7 16.33 6.68 -0.19
CA ASP A 7 15.60 5.42 0.01
C ASP A 7 14.97 5.33 1.41
N SER A 8 15.66 5.87 2.43
CA SER A 8 15.12 5.96 3.79
C SER A 8 13.89 6.86 3.89
N ASP A 9 13.82 7.96 3.12
CA ASP A 9 12.64 8.82 3.10
C ASP A 9 11.46 8.10 2.43
N LEU A 10 11.71 7.38 1.34
CA LEU A 10 10.68 6.61 0.64
C LEU A 10 10.17 5.44 1.49
N GLU A 11 11.06 4.76 2.22
CA GLU A 11 10.66 3.74 3.19
C GLU A 11 9.77 4.33 4.29
N LYS A 12 10.12 5.48 4.87
CA LYS A 12 9.29 6.14 5.90
C LYS A 12 7.93 6.57 5.35
N HIS A 13 7.89 7.07 4.13
CA HIS A 13 6.65 7.42 3.44
C HIS A 13 5.75 6.18 3.23
N TYR A 14 6.34 5.07 2.78
CA TYR A 14 5.65 3.80 2.65
C TYR A 14 5.12 3.26 4.00
N ARG A 15 5.93 3.32 5.07
CA ARG A 15 5.46 2.91 6.40
C ARG A 15 4.32 3.79 6.91
N SER A 16 4.37 5.09 6.63
CA SER A 16 3.27 6.02 6.96
C SER A 16 1.98 5.68 6.20
N TYR A 17 2.09 5.20 4.95
CA TYR A 17 0.95 4.66 4.20
C TYR A 17 0.37 3.40 4.87
N ILE A 18 1.22 2.46 5.31
CA ILE A 18 0.76 1.26 6.03
C ILE A 18 0.11 1.63 7.37
N ASP A 19 0.68 2.57 8.11
CA ASP A 19 0.07 3.08 9.34
C ASP A 19 -1.29 3.71 9.06
N ALA A 20 -1.40 4.51 8.00
CA ALA A 20 -2.66 5.08 7.55
C ALA A 20 -3.71 4.00 7.24
N ILE A 21 -3.34 2.91 6.55
CA ILE A 21 -4.23 1.76 6.33
C ILE A 21 -4.72 1.17 7.66
N ASN A 22 -3.83 0.98 8.63
CA ASN A 22 -4.14 0.39 9.93
C ASN A 22 -5.11 1.26 10.77
N THR A 23 -5.24 2.55 10.47
CA THR A 23 -6.21 3.43 11.16
C THR A 23 -7.62 3.35 10.57
N ILE A 24 -7.82 2.67 9.43
CA ILE A 24 -9.10 2.66 8.73
C ILE A 24 -10.12 1.77 9.43
N THR A 25 -11.25 2.38 9.79
CA THR A 25 -12.39 1.67 10.41
C THR A 25 -13.56 1.46 9.44
N SER A 26 -13.60 2.20 8.32
CA SER A 26 -14.62 2.10 7.27
C SER A 26 -14.03 2.45 5.89
N LEU A 27 -14.60 1.89 4.81
CA LEU A 27 -14.17 2.12 3.43
C LEU A 27 -15.34 2.61 2.57
N PRO A 28 -15.12 3.51 1.60
CA PRO A 28 -13.84 4.13 1.23
C PRO A 28 -13.35 5.14 2.30
N SER A 29 -12.03 5.28 2.45
CA SER A 29 -11.42 6.21 3.41
C SER A 29 -10.54 7.24 2.72
N SER A 30 -10.85 8.53 2.88
CA SER A 30 -10.05 9.62 2.31
C SER A 30 -8.65 9.75 2.92
N VAL A 31 -8.39 9.06 4.04
CA VAL A 31 -7.07 9.00 4.70
C VAL A 31 -5.99 8.46 3.76
N LEU A 32 -6.36 7.60 2.81
CA LEU A 32 -5.43 7.04 1.83
C LEU A 32 -5.19 7.92 0.61
N ASN A 33 -6.10 8.85 0.31
CA ASN A 33 -6.02 9.68 -0.90
C ASN A 33 -4.67 10.41 -1.09
N PRO A 34 -4.01 10.94 -0.03
CA PRO A 34 -2.71 11.58 -0.19
C PRO A 34 -1.60 10.66 -0.74
N TYR A 35 -1.78 9.34 -0.63
CA TYR A 35 -0.82 8.33 -1.08
C TYR A 35 -1.14 7.76 -2.47
N LEU A 36 -2.29 8.10 -3.07
CA LEU A 36 -2.76 7.48 -4.31
C LEU A 36 -2.71 8.46 -5.47
N GLY A 37 -2.32 7.97 -6.66
CA GLY A 37 -2.30 8.76 -7.87
C GLY A 37 -3.70 9.24 -8.28
N GLU A 38 -3.80 10.44 -8.82
CA GLU A 38 -5.08 11.12 -9.07
C GLU A 38 -5.94 10.48 -10.17
N ASN A 39 -5.31 9.83 -11.16
CA ASN A 39 -5.96 9.51 -12.43
C ASN A 39 -6.25 8.02 -12.68
N ASN A 40 -5.83 7.13 -11.76
CA ASN A 40 -6.14 5.70 -11.64
C ASN A 40 -4.92 4.98 -11.05
N ILE A 41 -5.17 3.99 -10.20
CA ILE A 41 -4.16 3.06 -9.69
C ILE A 41 -4.25 1.77 -10.50
N ASN A 42 -3.14 1.34 -11.11
CA ASN A 42 -3.06 0.04 -11.75
C ASN A 42 -2.69 -1.02 -10.70
N HIS A 43 -3.64 -1.88 -10.31
CA HIS A 43 -3.39 -2.99 -9.39
C HIS A 43 -3.50 -4.32 -10.15
N ASN A 44 -2.40 -5.09 -10.25
CA ASN A 44 -2.35 -6.37 -10.98
C ASN A 44 -3.01 -6.29 -12.38
N ASP A 45 -2.62 -5.26 -13.16
CA ASP A 45 -3.10 -4.95 -14.51
C ASP A 45 -4.57 -4.53 -14.61
N ARG A 46 -5.19 -4.16 -13.49
CA ARG A 46 -6.53 -3.55 -13.42
C ARG A 46 -6.43 -2.08 -13.06
N GLY A 47 -6.96 -1.20 -13.92
CA GLY A 47 -7.12 0.21 -13.58
C GLY A 47 -8.28 0.41 -12.59
N LEU A 48 -7.99 1.02 -11.45
CA LEU A 48 -8.95 1.28 -10.38
C LEU A 48 -8.96 2.77 -10.02
N SER A 49 -10.15 3.32 -9.76
CA SER A 49 -10.25 4.59 -9.04
C SER A 49 -9.75 4.43 -7.59
N SER A 50 -9.45 5.54 -6.90
CA SER A 50 -9.06 5.50 -5.49
C SER A 50 -10.13 4.80 -4.63
N GLU A 51 -11.40 5.07 -4.88
CA GLU A 51 -12.51 4.41 -4.18
C GLU A 51 -12.52 2.89 -4.42
N GLN A 52 -12.30 2.44 -5.66
CA GLN A 52 -12.24 1.01 -5.97
C GLN A 52 -11.01 0.34 -5.35
N TYR A 53 -9.87 1.04 -5.34
CA TYR A 53 -8.65 0.56 -4.71
C TYR A 53 -8.82 0.38 -3.20
N HIS A 54 -9.50 1.32 -2.54
CA HIS A 54 -9.84 1.20 -1.11
C HIS A 54 -10.60 -0.09 -0.81
N GLN A 55 -11.52 -0.51 -1.69
CA GLN A 55 -12.34 -1.72 -1.49
C GLN A 55 -11.54 -3.04 -1.56
N LEU A 56 -10.28 -3.02 -1.98
CA LEU A 56 -9.41 -4.19 -1.92
C LEU A 56 -8.98 -4.53 -0.48
N ILE A 57 -9.03 -3.54 0.42
CA ILE A 57 -8.65 -3.71 1.82
C ILE A 57 -9.83 -4.34 2.57
N ILE A 58 -9.60 -5.46 3.24
CA ILE A 58 -10.58 -6.02 4.17
C ILE A 58 -10.63 -5.09 5.41
N PRO A 59 -11.79 -4.48 5.75
CA PRO A 59 -11.89 -3.57 6.90
C PRO A 59 -11.36 -4.20 8.19
N LYS A 60 -10.74 -3.39 9.05
CA LYS A 60 -10.15 -3.82 10.35
C LYS A 60 -8.99 -4.82 10.24
N SER A 61 -8.44 -5.04 9.04
CA SER A 61 -7.20 -5.80 8.91
C SER A 61 -6.03 -5.01 9.49
N VAL A 62 -5.06 -5.73 10.05
CA VAL A 62 -3.82 -5.14 10.58
C VAL A 62 -2.67 -5.59 9.71
N PHE A 63 -1.99 -4.64 9.10
CA PHE A 63 -0.85 -4.83 8.21
C PHE A 63 0.45 -4.54 8.97
N LYS A 64 1.39 -5.46 8.88
CA LYS A 64 2.72 -5.36 9.48
C LYS A 64 3.77 -5.55 8.40
N VAL A 65 4.67 -4.59 8.27
CA VAL A 65 5.83 -4.68 7.36
C VAL A 65 6.87 -5.61 7.99
N GLU A 66 7.05 -6.80 7.41
CA GLU A 66 8.13 -7.73 7.79
C GLU A 66 9.48 -7.26 7.22
N ASP A 67 9.47 -6.85 5.94
CA ASP A 67 10.65 -6.40 5.21
C ASP A 67 10.26 -5.36 4.17
N VAL A 68 11.17 -4.46 3.83
CA VAL A 68 10.95 -3.40 2.85
C VAL A 68 12.27 -2.99 2.21
N VAL A 69 12.22 -2.84 0.88
CA VAL A 69 13.30 -2.29 0.07
C VAL A 69 12.72 -1.14 -0.73
N ALA A 70 13.35 0.03 -0.62
CA ALA A 70 12.98 1.23 -1.35
C ALA A 70 14.10 1.63 -2.32
N SER A 71 13.71 2.16 -3.48
CA SER A 71 14.61 2.79 -4.45
C SER A 71 13.97 4.10 -4.89
N VAL A 72 14.54 5.23 -4.48
CA VAL A 72 14.13 6.58 -4.90
C VAL A 72 14.44 6.81 -6.37
N GLU A 73 15.59 6.29 -6.85
CA GLU A 73 15.96 6.38 -8.26
C GLU A 73 14.92 5.71 -9.17
N ASP A 74 14.47 4.50 -8.80
CA ASP A 74 13.46 3.77 -9.57
C ASP A 74 12.02 4.14 -9.23
N LYS A 75 11.83 4.93 -8.17
CA LYS A 75 10.53 5.25 -7.57
C LYS A 75 9.72 4.00 -7.22
N ARG A 76 10.37 3.06 -6.55
CA ARG A 76 9.79 1.75 -6.23
C ARG A 76 9.95 1.39 -4.77
N VAL A 77 8.96 0.65 -4.29
CA VAL A 77 9.03 -0.08 -3.03
C VAL A 77 8.68 -1.53 -3.28
N ALA A 78 9.48 -2.45 -2.78
CA ALA A 78 9.12 -3.84 -2.59
C ALA A 78 8.95 -4.09 -1.09
N SER A 79 7.90 -4.78 -0.70
CA SER A 79 7.61 -5.04 0.71
C SER A 79 7.05 -6.43 0.89
N ARG A 80 7.39 -7.03 2.03
CA ARG A 80 6.76 -8.24 2.52
C ARG A 80 5.90 -7.88 3.72
N LEU A 81 4.62 -8.21 3.63
CA LEU A 81 3.61 -7.90 4.63
C LEU A 81 3.13 -9.17 5.32
N GLU A 82 2.94 -9.08 6.62
CA GLU A 82 2.11 -9.99 7.41
C GLU A 82 0.78 -9.26 7.70
N ILE A 83 -0.34 -9.87 7.33
CA ILE A 83 -1.66 -9.25 7.42
C ILE A 83 -2.56 -10.13 8.28
N VAL A 84 -3.00 -9.61 9.41
CA VAL A 84 -4.08 -10.20 10.19
C VAL A 84 -5.40 -9.72 9.60
N LEU A 85 -6.16 -10.62 8.98
CA LEU A 85 -7.40 -10.27 8.30
C LEU A 85 -8.49 -9.86 9.30
N GLY A 86 -9.15 -8.74 9.02
CA GLY A 86 -10.28 -8.22 9.79
C GLY A 86 -11.60 -8.95 9.56
N ASP A 87 -11.55 -10.21 9.11
CA ASP A 87 -12.72 -11.04 8.77
C ASP A 87 -13.39 -11.71 9.99
N GLY A 88 -12.89 -11.42 11.20
CA GLY A 88 -13.37 -12.00 12.46
C GLY A 88 -12.89 -13.42 12.73
N ARG A 89 -12.06 -14.01 11.86
CA ARG A 89 -11.52 -15.39 12.01
C ARG A 89 -10.07 -15.42 12.49
N GLY A 90 -9.41 -14.26 12.59
CA GLY A 90 -8.01 -14.16 13.02
C GLY A 90 -7.03 -14.81 12.03
N ARG A 91 -7.41 -14.93 10.75
CA ARG A 91 -6.54 -15.49 9.72
C ARG A 91 -5.37 -14.55 9.47
N VAL A 92 -4.18 -15.13 9.33
CA VAL A 92 -2.97 -14.41 8.96
C VAL A 92 -2.59 -14.82 7.54
N VAL A 93 -2.33 -13.83 6.68
CA VAL A 93 -1.81 -14.04 5.34
C VAL A 93 -0.50 -13.29 5.18
N LYS A 94 0.39 -13.81 4.34
CA LYS A 94 1.61 -13.10 3.94
C LYS A 94 1.47 -12.62 2.51
N GLU A 95 1.97 -11.44 2.22
CA GLU A 95 1.86 -10.81 0.91
C GLU A 95 3.21 -10.22 0.50
N HIS A 96 3.62 -10.49 -0.74
CA HIS A 96 4.65 -9.72 -1.42
C HIS A 96 3.98 -8.65 -2.27
N VAL A 97 4.37 -7.40 -2.07
CA VAL A 97 3.80 -6.27 -2.80
C VAL A 97 4.89 -5.35 -3.32
N PHE A 98 4.69 -4.89 -4.56
CA PHE A 98 5.57 -3.96 -5.25
C PHE A 98 4.77 -2.72 -5.65
N TYR A 99 5.31 -1.55 -5.36
CA TYR A 99 4.70 -0.25 -5.66
C TYR A 99 5.59 0.52 -6.64
N LEU A 100 4.94 1.24 -7.56
CA LEU A 100 5.54 2.29 -8.38
C LEU A 100 4.89 3.63 -8.01
N TYR A 101 5.73 4.64 -7.85
CA TYR A 101 5.31 6.00 -7.49
C TYR A 101 5.46 6.98 -8.67
N ASP A 102 4.64 8.02 -8.70
CA ASP A 102 4.77 9.14 -9.62
C ASP A 102 5.76 10.22 -9.14
N GLU A 103 5.80 11.36 -9.82
CA GLU A 103 6.63 12.53 -9.45
C GLU A 103 6.25 13.13 -8.10
N ASP A 104 5.02 12.93 -7.66
CA ASP A 104 4.46 13.44 -6.41
C ASP A 104 4.55 12.42 -5.25
N TRP A 105 5.24 11.30 -5.49
CA TRP A 105 5.37 10.18 -4.55
C TRP A 105 4.03 9.53 -4.18
N ARG A 106 3.11 9.48 -5.15
CA ARG A 106 1.82 8.80 -5.03
C ARG A 106 1.87 7.46 -5.77
N ILE A 107 1.19 6.48 -5.22
CA ILE A 107 1.09 5.13 -5.76
C ILE A 107 0.28 5.16 -7.05
N VAL A 108 0.91 4.78 -8.16
CA VAL A 108 0.25 4.67 -9.48
C VAL A 108 0.18 3.24 -9.98
N ARG A 109 1.04 2.34 -9.49
CA ARG A 109 0.99 0.92 -9.82
C ARG A 109 1.32 0.04 -8.62
N VAL A 110 0.63 -1.08 -8.54
CA VAL A 110 0.75 -2.08 -7.48
C VAL A 110 0.76 -3.47 -8.12
N TRP A 111 1.76 -4.28 -7.77
CA TRP A 111 1.75 -5.71 -8.01
C TRP A 111 1.70 -6.41 -6.66
N SER A 112 0.72 -7.27 -6.45
CA SER A 112 0.51 -7.98 -5.18
C SER A 112 0.35 -9.47 -5.42
N MET A 113 0.99 -10.27 -4.57
CA MET A 113 0.90 -11.72 -4.55
C MET A 113 0.83 -12.21 -3.10
N VAL A 114 -0.22 -12.97 -2.77
CA VAL A 114 -0.38 -13.62 -1.47
C VAL A 114 0.41 -14.94 -1.45
N GLU A 115 1.13 -15.20 -0.37
CA GLU A 115 1.81 -16.49 -0.14
C GLU A 115 0.78 -17.58 0.23
N GLY A 116 0.75 -18.67 -0.53
CA GLY A 116 0.13 -19.93 -0.12
C GLY A 116 -1.40 -19.97 -0.11
N LEU A 117 -2.04 -19.72 -1.26
CA LEU A 117 -3.45 -20.09 -1.49
C LEU A 117 -3.65 -21.60 -1.62
#